data_AF-A0A523MYK2-F1
#
_entry.id   AF-A0A523MYK2-F1
#
_cell.length_a   1.000
_cell.length_b   1.000
_cell.length_c   1.000
_cell.angle_alpha   90.00
_cell.angle_beta   90.00
_cell.angle_gamma   90.00
#
_symmetry.space_group_name_H-M   'P 1'
#
loop_
_entity.id
_entity.type
_entity.pdbx_description
1 polymer ?
#
loop_
_entity_poly.entity_id
_entity_poly.type
_entity_poly.pdbx_seq_one_letter_code
_entity_poly.pdbx_strand_id
1 'polypeptide(L)'
;MLGALAGDIIGSRFEAHNIKTTEFALFHADCRFTDDTVLTVALADSILYGTDFVDKLKQYYTNYPTAGYGPRFLQWASSSSRDPYNSFGNGAAMRVSPVGFAYDSLAEVLAKAQASAAVTHNHIEGIKGAQATAA
;
A
#
# COMPACT_ATOMS: atom_id res chain seq x y z
N MET A 1 -4.90 -4.01 -11.06
CA MET A 1 -3.67 -3.87 -10.26
C MET A 1 -2.41 -3.58 -11.08
N LEU A 2 -2.21 -4.17 -12.28
CA LEU A 2 -0.96 -3.99 -13.07
C LEU A 2 -0.51 -2.54 -13.24
N GLY A 3 -1.42 -1.59 -13.45
CA GLY A 3 -1.09 -0.17 -13.54
C GLY A 3 -0.47 0.40 -12.26
N ALA A 4 -0.91 -0.03 -11.08
CA ALA A 4 -0.34 0.39 -9.80
C ALA A 4 1.09 -0.15 -9.63
N LEU A 5 1.31 -1.43 -9.92
CA LEU A 5 2.64 -2.05 -9.85
C LEU A 5 3.60 -1.43 -10.87
N ALA A 6 3.12 -1.17 -12.10
CA ALA A 6 3.92 -0.50 -13.11
C ALA A 6 4.26 0.94 -12.68
N GLY A 7 3.30 1.69 -12.14
CA GLY A 7 3.52 3.04 -11.63
C GLY A 7 4.59 3.10 -10.54
N ASP A 8 4.52 2.18 -9.57
CA ASP A 8 5.53 2.01 -8.53
C ASP A 8 6.93 1.73 -9.13
N ILE A 9 7.05 0.68 -9.95
CA ILE A 9 8.34 0.25 -10.51
C ILE A 9 8.98 1.33 -11.40
N ILE A 10 8.18 2.00 -12.23
CA ILE A 10 8.65 3.06 -13.13
C ILE A 10 9.03 4.30 -12.33
N GLY A 11 8.23 4.65 -11.31
CA GLY A 11 8.40 5.81 -10.45
C GLY A 11 9.53 5.68 -9.42
N SER A 12 9.92 4.46 -9.05
CA SER A 12 10.80 4.15 -7.91
C SER A 12 12.15 4.87 -7.92
N ARG A 13 12.67 5.21 -9.11
CA ARG A 13 13.97 5.88 -9.26
C ARG A 13 13.89 7.41 -9.16
N PHE A 14 12.68 7.97 -9.20
CA PHE A 14 12.44 9.40 -9.11
C PHE A 14 11.97 9.83 -7.72
N GLU A 15 11.75 8.88 -6.81
CA GLU A 15 11.49 9.17 -5.40
C GLU A 15 12.64 10.00 -4.81
N ALA A 16 12.31 11.18 -4.26
CA ALA A 16 13.25 12.22 -3.82
C ALA A 16 14.20 12.79 -4.90
N HIS A 17 14.08 12.35 -6.15
CA HIS A 17 14.89 12.75 -7.30
C HIS A 17 13.99 13.22 -8.44
N ASN A 18 13.15 14.20 -8.13
CA ASN A 18 12.06 14.63 -8.99
C ASN A 18 12.55 15.19 -10.33
N ILE A 19 11.88 14.79 -11.40
CA ILE A 19 12.02 15.38 -12.73
C ILE A 19 10.72 16.11 -13.11
N LYS A 20 10.81 17.13 -13.98
CA LYS A 20 9.65 17.88 -14.49
C LYS A 20 9.49 17.70 -16.00
N THR A 21 9.54 16.44 -16.44
CA THR A 21 9.40 16.06 -17.85
C THR A 21 8.66 14.72 -17.96
N THR A 22 7.96 14.53 -19.06
CA THR A 22 7.37 13.23 -19.46
C THR A 22 8.36 12.39 -20.29
N GLU A 23 9.48 12.97 -20.69
CA GLU A 23 10.52 12.31 -21.49
C GLU A 23 11.47 11.53 -20.56
N PHE A 24 11.14 10.28 -20.28
CA PHE A 24 11.98 9.36 -19.52
C PHE A 24 11.77 7.92 -19.97
N ALA A 25 12.80 7.08 -19.83
CA ALA A 25 12.66 5.65 -20.04
C ALA A 25 11.72 5.04 -19.00
N LEU A 26 10.68 4.33 -19.46
CA LEU A 26 9.76 3.61 -18.56
C LEU A 26 10.49 2.51 -17.78
N PHE A 27 11.36 1.75 -18.46
CA PHE A 27 12.15 0.70 -17.83
C PHE A 27 13.63 1.08 -17.83
N HIS A 28 14.26 1.02 -16.64
CA HIS A 28 15.66 1.32 -16.40
C HIS A 28 16.25 0.28 -15.44
N ALA A 29 17.57 0.13 -15.43
CA ALA A 29 18.26 -0.79 -14.52
C ALA A 29 18.03 -0.47 -13.03
N ASP A 30 17.71 0.79 -12.72
CA ASP A 30 17.45 1.27 -11.35
C ASP A 30 15.96 1.17 -10.94
N CYS A 31 15.09 0.72 -11.85
CA CYS A 31 13.69 0.45 -11.52
C CYS A 31 13.59 -0.76 -10.59
N ARG A 32 12.80 -0.63 -9.53
CA ARG A 32 12.53 -1.70 -8.56
C ARG A 32 11.10 -1.55 -8.05
N PHE A 33 10.49 -2.64 -7.62
CA PHE A 33 9.26 -2.52 -6.82
C PHE A 33 9.59 -1.98 -5.43
N THR A 34 8.64 -1.31 -4.79
CA THR A 34 8.79 -0.76 -3.44
C THR A 34 7.75 -1.34 -2.47
N ASP A 35 7.62 -0.74 -1.29
CA ASP A 35 6.59 -1.11 -0.34
C ASP A 35 5.17 -0.91 -0.89
N ASP A 36 4.96 0.00 -1.84
CA ASP A 36 3.69 0.16 -2.55
C ASP A 36 3.24 -1.16 -3.20
N THR A 37 4.10 -1.79 -4.00
CA THR A 37 3.82 -3.11 -4.60
C THR A 37 3.72 -4.19 -3.54
N VAL A 38 4.67 -4.26 -2.60
CA VAL A 38 4.70 -5.33 -1.60
C VAL A 38 3.41 -5.34 -0.77
N LEU A 39 2.96 -4.18 -0.30
CA LEU A 39 1.76 -4.06 0.50
C LEU A 39 0.47 -4.16 -0.32
N THR A 40 0.50 -3.78 -1.60
CA THR A 40 -0.61 -4.06 -2.54
C THR A 40 -0.83 -5.56 -2.68
N VAL A 41 0.23 -6.33 -2.92
CA VAL A 41 0.12 -7.79 -3.06
C VAL A 41 -0.28 -8.44 -1.73
N ALA A 42 0.25 -7.98 -0.60
CA ALA A 42 -0.15 -8.45 0.72
C ALA A 42 -1.66 -8.26 0.96
N LEU A 43 -2.21 -7.11 0.54
CA LEU A 43 -3.63 -6.83 0.66
C LEU A 43 -4.47 -7.71 -0.28
N ALA A 44 -4.02 -7.91 -1.52
CA ALA A 44 -4.68 -8.80 -2.47
C ALA A 44 -4.71 -10.26 -1.95
N ASP A 45 -3.60 -10.75 -1.40
CA ASP A 45 -3.46 -12.08 -0.78
C ASP A 45 -4.45 -12.22 0.39
N SER A 46 -4.51 -11.24 1.28
CA SER A 46 -5.48 -11.22 2.38
C SER A 46 -6.93 -11.29 1.90
N ILE A 47 -7.29 -10.53 0.87
CA ILE A 47 -8.65 -10.54 0.31
C ILE A 47 -8.97 -11.89 -0.35
N LEU A 48 -8.05 -12.43 -1.15
CA LEU A 48 -8.25 -13.66 -1.90
C LEU A 48 -8.46 -14.88 -0.99
N TYR A 49 -7.74 -14.95 0.12
CA TYR A 49 -7.78 -16.09 1.04
C TYR A 49 -8.54 -15.82 2.35
N GLY A 50 -9.12 -14.63 2.51
CA GLY A 50 -9.88 -14.25 3.70
C GLY A 50 -9.04 -14.22 4.98
N THR A 51 -7.74 -13.94 4.89
CA THR A 51 -6.86 -13.86 6.06
C THR A 51 -6.81 -12.46 6.64
N ASP A 52 -6.40 -12.32 7.89
CA ASP A 52 -6.26 -11.03 8.57
C ASP A 52 -5.25 -10.09 7.87
N PHE A 53 -5.60 -8.79 7.81
CA PHE A 53 -4.76 -7.78 7.13
C PHE A 53 -3.43 -7.55 7.86
N VAL A 54 -3.43 -7.50 9.19
CA VAL A 54 -2.20 -7.26 9.98
C VAL A 54 -1.21 -8.40 9.74
N ASP A 55 -1.70 -9.64 9.74
CA ASP A 55 -0.89 -10.83 9.54
C ASP A 55 -0.20 -10.81 8.16
N LYS A 56 -0.95 -10.52 7.09
CA LYS A 56 -0.39 -10.45 5.74
C LYS A 56 0.57 -9.27 5.56
N LEU A 57 0.24 -8.09 6.08
CA LEU A 57 1.13 -6.93 6.00
C LEU A 57 2.47 -7.19 6.71
N LYS A 58 2.43 -7.79 7.91
CA LYS A 58 3.65 -8.15 8.65
C LYS A 58 4.41 -9.30 7.98
N GLN A 59 3.72 -10.31 7.46
CA GLN A 59 4.35 -11.42 6.72
C GLN A 59 5.14 -10.89 5.50
N TYR A 60 4.51 -10.05 4.69
CA TYR A 60 5.16 -9.50 3.49
C TYR A 60 6.29 -8.54 3.84
N TYR A 61 6.16 -7.76 4.91
CA TYR A 61 7.28 -7.00 5.47
C TYR A 61 8.46 -7.91 5.84
N THR A 62 8.22 -9.03 6.52
CA THR A 62 9.29 -9.99 6.88
C THR A 62 9.96 -10.60 5.65
N ASN A 63 9.20 -10.87 4.59
CA ASN A 63 9.74 -11.41 3.34
C ASN A 63 10.54 -10.38 2.53
N TYR A 64 10.19 -9.10 2.63
CA TYR A 64 10.79 -8.01 1.84
C TYR A 64 11.19 -6.81 2.71
N PRO A 65 12.08 -6.98 3.72
CA PRO A 65 12.31 -5.97 4.76
C PRO A 65 12.93 -4.66 4.24
N THR A 66 13.51 -4.68 3.04
CA THR A 66 14.23 -3.55 2.43
C THR A 66 13.46 -2.88 1.29
N ALA A 67 12.13 -3.02 1.24
CA ALA A 67 11.32 -2.53 0.12
C ALA A 67 11.12 -0.99 0.08
N GLY A 68 11.49 -0.24 1.12
CA GLY A 68 11.36 1.23 1.12
C GLY A 68 10.39 1.83 2.14
N TYR A 69 9.84 1.02 3.05
CA TYR A 69 8.83 1.44 4.01
C TYR A 69 9.15 2.72 4.79
N GLY A 70 8.12 3.54 5.01
CA GLY A 70 8.19 4.68 5.92
C GLY A 70 8.53 4.29 7.37
N PRO A 71 9.20 5.18 8.14
CA PRO A 71 9.78 4.84 9.45
C PRO A 71 8.76 4.35 10.48
N ARG A 72 7.55 4.93 10.48
CA ARG A 72 6.48 4.50 11.41
C ARG A 72 5.92 3.12 11.04
N PHE A 73 5.83 2.80 9.74
CA PHE A 73 5.43 1.47 9.31
C PHE A 73 6.50 0.44 9.67
N LEU A 74 7.78 0.74 9.45
CA LEU A 74 8.90 -0.13 9.87
C LEU A 74 8.86 -0.45 11.37
N GLN A 75 8.65 0.57 12.20
CA GLN A 75 8.53 0.39 13.65
C GLN A 75 7.34 -0.52 14.01
N TRP A 76 6.19 -0.29 13.38
CA TRP A 76 5.00 -1.10 13.62
C TRP A 76 5.18 -2.54 13.13
N ALA A 77 5.68 -2.74 11.91
CA ALA A 77 5.80 -4.05 11.28
C ALA A 77 6.84 -4.94 11.97
N SER A 78 7.94 -4.35 12.47
CA SER A 78 8.97 -5.07 13.24
C SER A 78 8.59 -5.35 14.71
N SER A 79 7.55 -4.69 15.23
CA SER A 79 7.05 -4.95 16.59
C SER A 79 6.09 -6.14 16.65
N SER A 80 5.83 -6.64 17.87
CA SER A 80 4.73 -7.57 18.13
C SER A 80 3.36 -6.89 18.20
N SER A 81 3.31 -5.55 18.18
CA SER A 81 2.05 -4.81 18.27
C SER A 81 1.19 -5.03 17.03
N ARG A 82 -0.11 -5.20 17.27
CA ARG A 82 -1.16 -5.20 16.25
C ARG A 82 -1.89 -3.86 16.17
N ASP A 83 -1.66 -2.97 17.15
CA ASP A 83 -2.37 -1.71 17.24
C ASP A 83 -1.90 -0.74 16.15
N PRO A 84 -2.83 -0.01 15.52
CA PRO A 84 -2.47 0.99 14.53
C PRO A 84 -1.78 2.19 15.19
N TYR A 85 -1.02 2.94 14.39
CA TYR A 85 -0.15 4.01 14.90
C TYR A 85 -0.61 5.43 14.53
N ASN A 86 -1.89 5.64 14.23
CA ASN A 86 -2.50 6.94 13.94
C ASN A 86 -1.74 7.72 12.84
N SER A 87 -1.49 7.05 11.72
CA SER A 87 -0.86 7.67 10.55
C SER A 87 -1.88 8.35 9.64
N PHE A 88 -1.54 9.54 9.17
CA PHE A 88 -2.27 10.30 8.13
C PHE A 88 -1.53 10.31 6.78
N GLY A 89 -0.46 9.50 6.64
CA GLY A 89 0.26 9.36 5.37
C GLY A 89 -0.55 8.60 4.31
N ASN A 90 -0.03 8.59 3.08
CA ASN A 90 -0.64 7.91 1.93
C ASN A 90 -0.50 6.37 1.95
N GLY A 91 0.19 5.80 2.94
CA GLY A 91 0.52 4.37 2.99
C GLY A 91 -0.67 3.43 2.89
N ALA A 92 -1.85 3.86 3.35
CA ALA A 92 -3.10 3.12 3.16
C ALA A 92 -3.65 3.25 1.73
N ALA A 93 -3.57 4.44 1.13
CA ALA A 93 -4.06 4.71 -0.22
C ALA A 93 -3.21 4.01 -1.29
N MET A 94 -1.88 4.03 -1.17
CA MET A 94 -0.99 3.45 -2.18
C MET A 94 -1.19 1.94 -2.40
N ARG A 95 -1.71 1.23 -1.38
CA ARG A 95 -1.91 -0.22 -1.41
C ARG A 95 -3.36 -0.68 -1.62
N VAL A 96 -4.32 0.24 -1.66
CA VAL A 96 -5.76 -0.12 -1.56
C VAL A 96 -6.38 -0.65 -2.84
N SER A 97 -5.68 -0.54 -3.98
CA SER A 97 -6.23 -0.90 -5.29
C SER A 97 -6.89 -2.29 -5.37
N PRO A 98 -6.42 -3.37 -4.70
CA PRO A 98 -7.09 -4.67 -4.74
C PRO A 98 -8.53 -4.64 -4.22
N VAL A 99 -8.87 -3.72 -3.32
CA VAL A 99 -10.25 -3.57 -2.81
C VAL A 99 -11.19 -3.14 -3.93
N GLY A 100 -10.83 -2.14 -4.72
CA GLY A 100 -11.65 -1.67 -5.84
C GLY A 100 -11.81 -2.70 -6.98
N PHE A 101 -10.90 -3.68 -7.06
CA PHE A 101 -11.01 -4.80 -8.00
C PHE A 101 -11.84 -5.97 -7.47
N ALA A 102 -11.93 -6.16 -6.15
CA ALA A 102 -12.46 -7.39 -5.56
C ALA A 102 -13.93 -7.30 -5.12
N TYR A 103 -14.50 -6.10 -5.01
CA TYR A 103 -15.86 -5.89 -4.52
C TYR A 103 -16.67 -5.03 -5.51
N ASP A 104 -17.94 -5.37 -5.68
CA ASP A 104 -18.78 -4.84 -6.77
C ASP A 104 -19.54 -3.57 -6.40
N SER A 105 -19.82 -3.36 -5.11
CA SER A 105 -20.59 -2.20 -4.64
C SER A 105 -19.69 -1.15 -4.00
N LEU A 106 -20.00 0.13 -4.27
CA LEU A 106 -19.29 1.25 -3.63
C LEU A 106 -19.33 1.15 -2.10
N ALA A 107 -20.45 0.70 -1.53
CA ALA A 107 -20.58 0.53 -0.08
C ALA A 107 -19.59 -0.52 0.46
N GLU A 108 -19.44 -1.66 -0.20
CA GLU A 108 -18.47 -2.69 0.18
C GLU A 108 -17.03 -2.24 -0.03
N VAL A 109 -16.74 -1.59 -1.16
CA VAL A 109 -15.42 -1.02 -1.45
C VAL A 109 -15.01 -0.04 -0.35
N LEU A 110 -15.89 0.90 0.02
CA LEU A 110 -15.61 1.87 1.07
C LEU A 110 -15.42 1.22 2.45
N ALA A 111 -16.22 0.20 2.78
CA ALA A 111 -16.10 -0.53 4.04
C ALA A 111 -14.78 -1.31 4.12
N LYS A 112 -14.39 -1.99 3.03
CA LYS A 112 -13.17 -2.78 2.95
C LYS A 112 -11.92 -1.90 2.88
N ALA A 113 -11.98 -0.78 2.18
CA ALA A 113 -10.93 0.22 2.17
C ALA A 113 -10.68 0.77 3.57
N GLN A 114 -11.74 1.16 4.29
CA GLN A 114 -11.65 1.59 5.69
C GLN A 114 -11.04 0.51 6.59
N ALA A 115 -11.53 -0.73 6.50
CA ALA A 115 -11.02 -1.84 7.32
C ALA A 115 -9.51 -2.07 7.07
N SER A 116 -9.07 -2.07 5.82
CA SER A 116 -7.66 -2.24 5.44
C SER A 116 -6.76 -1.04 5.79
N ALA A 117 -7.32 0.17 5.86
CA ALA A 117 -6.61 1.37 6.25
C ALA A 117 -6.42 1.42 7.77
N ALA A 118 -7.48 1.13 8.53
CA ALA A 118 -7.54 1.28 9.97
C ALA A 118 -6.50 0.42 10.74
N VAL A 119 -5.95 -0.64 10.14
CA VAL A 119 -4.91 -1.47 10.76
C VAL A 119 -3.55 -0.79 10.88
N THR A 120 -3.32 0.33 10.19
CA THR A 120 -2.06 1.12 10.29
C THR A 120 -2.30 2.64 10.27
N HIS A 121 -3.28 3.10 9.50
CA HIS A 121 -3.61 4.51 9.25
C HIS A 121 -5.02 4.82 9.80
N ASN A 122 -5.25 4.60 11.10
CA ASN A 122 -6.54 4.87 11.76
C ASN A 122 -6.84 6.36 11.99
N HIS A 123 -6.03 7.27 11.44
CA HIS A 123 -6.40 8.68 11.35
C HIS A 123 -7.48 8.85 10.27
N ILE A 124 -8.47 9.72 10.51
CA ILE A 124 -9.60 9.93 9.59
C ILE A 124 -9.16 10.27 8.15
N GLU A 125 -8.11 11.09 8.01
CA GLU A 125 -7.57 11.46 6.69
C GLU A 125 -6.87 10.28 5.98
N GLY A 126 -6.24 9.37 6.74
CA GLY A 126 -5.67 8.15 6.16
C GLY A 126 -6.75 7.20 5.62
N ILE A 127 -7.85 7.08 6.35
CA ILE A 127 -9.03 6.30 5.93
C ILE A 127 -9.69 6.93 4.69
N LYS A 128 -9.93 8.24 4.70
CA LYS A 128 -10.50 8.96 3.55
C LYS A 128 -9.63 8.82 2.31
N GLY A 129 -8.31 8.91 2.44
CA GLY A 129 -7.39 8.71 1.32
C GLY A 129 -7.50 7.33 0.71
N ALA A 130 -7.59 6.28 1.54
CA ALA A 130 -7.78 4.92 1.05
C ALA A 130 -9.15 4.73 0.39
N GLN A 131 -10.23 5.25 1.00
CA GLN A 131 -11.57 5.19 0.44
C GLN A 131 -11.68 5.91 -0.91
N ALA A 132 -11.13 7.12 -1.01
CA ALA A 132 -11.14 7.91 -2.25
C ALA A 132 -10.33 7.25 -3.38
N THR A 133 -9.27 6.51 -3.05
CA THR A 133 -8.45 5.81 -4.05
C THR A 133 -9.09 4.48 -4.50
N ALA A 134 -9.92 3.87 -3.67
CA ALA A 134 -10.56 2.59 -3.96
C ALA A 134 -11.90 2.71 -4.70
N ALA A 135 -12.63 3.82 -4.48
CA ALA A 135 -13.95 4.11 -5.05
C ALA A 135 -13.91 4.39 -6.56
#